data_AF-A0A7G8P9S3-F1
#
_entry.id   AF-A0A7G8P9S3-F1
#
_cell.length_a   1.000
_cell.length_b   1.000
_cell.length_c   1.000
_cell.angle_alpha   90.00
_cell.angle_beta   90.00
_cell.angle_gamma   90.00
#
_symmetry.space_group_name_H-M   'P 1'
#
loop_
_entity.id
_entity.type
_entity.pdbx_description
1 polymer ?
#
loop_
_entity_poly.entity_id
_entity_poly.type
_entity_poly.pdbx_seq_one_letter_code
_entity_poly.pdbx_strand_id
1 'polypeptide(L)'
;MMNRADENEFAWALMGSAKPFLADTVNSWLCVKIGAGEQNVAIRELLERFVGNGATLPPALVASLWAWINGFVGSDEETALRDLAVRIRVAQTSHLSPPVHEDDPEVAQLIPRRSERAERKHMQFSAAVDERR
;
A
#
# COMPACT_ATOMS: atom_id res chain seq x y z
N MET A 1 8.81 11.68 -12.81
CA MET A 1 8.00 12.59 -11.99
C MET A 1 6.71 11.87 -11.63
N MET A 2 6.34 11.85 -10.35
CA MET A 2 5.15 11.16 -9.85
C MET A 2 3.88 11.92 -10.26
N ASN A 3 2.81 11.22 -10.66
CA ASN A 3 1.54 11.88 -10.98
C ASN A 3 0.71 12.10 -9.71
N ARG A 4 -0.36 12.89 -9.79
CA ARG A 4 -1.21 13.24 -8.62
C ARG A 4 -1.91 12.05 -7.97
N ALA A 5 -2.33 11.06 -8.77
CA ALA A 5 -2.97 9.85 -8.24
C ALA A 5 -1.96 9.00 -7.47
N ASP A 6 -0.77 8.80 -8.05
CA ASP A 6 0.32 8.08 -7.40
C ASP A 6 0.76 8.81 -6.11
N GLU A 7 0.89 10.14 -6.16
CA GLU A 7 1.24 10.97 -5.00
C GLU A 7 0.20 10.82 -3.87
N ASN A 8 -1.08 10.81 -4.22
CA ASN A 8 -2.15 10.58 -3.26
C ASN A 8 -2.09 9.16 -2.66
N GLU A 9 -1.86 8.13 -3.48
CA GLU A 9 -1.67 6.76 -3.01
C GLU A 9 -0.48 6.66 -2.05
N PHE A 10 0.64 7.31 -2.40
CA PHE A 10 1.83 7.37 -1.56
C PHE A 10 1.58 8.08 -0.23
N ALA A 11 0.83 9.20 -0.23
CA ALA A 11 0.45 9.89 1.00
C ALA A 11 -0.37 8.98 1.93
N TRP A 12 -1.34 8.24 1.41
CA TRP A 12 -2.12 7.28 2.19
C TRP A 12 -1.29 6.10 2.68
N ALA A 13 -0.36 5.60 1.87
CA ALA A 13 0.52 4.50 2.26
C ALA A 13 1.51 4.91 3.38
N LEU A 14 2.06 6.13 3.30
CA LEU A 14 2.85 6.73 4.38
C LEU A 14 2.02 6.89 5.65
N MET A 15 0.80 7.39 5.53
CA MET A 15 -0.11 7.58 6.65
C MET A 15 -0.44 6.25 7.35
N GLY A 16 -0.72 5.20 6.58
CA GLY A 16 -0.93 3.84 7.10
C GLY A 16 0.29 3.30 7.86
N SER A 17 1.49 3.56 7.32
CA SER A 17 2.76 3.16 7.95
C SER A 17 3.09 3.96 9.21
N ALA A 18 2.64 5.21 9.28
CA ALA A 18 2.87 6.09 10.42
C ALA A 18 1.91 5.87 11.59
N LYS A 19 0.72 5.33 11.31
CA LYS A 19 -0.36 5.11 12.29
C LYS A 19 0.08 4.57 13.67
N PRO A 20 1.01 3.60 13.79
CA PRO A 20 1.41 3.04 15.09
C PRO A 20 2.07 4.02 16.06
N PHE A 21 2.63 5.13 15.56
CA PHE A 21 3.37 6.11 16.39
C PHE A 21 2.78 7.52 16.33
N LEU A 22 1.62 7.71 15.70
CA LEU A 22 0.93 8.99 15.65
C LEU A 22 -0.08 9.12 16.79
N ALA A 23 -0.10 10.28 17.44
CA ALA A 23 -1.20 10.66 18.33
C ALA A 23 -2.51 10.82 17.54
N ASP A 24 -3.66 10.52 18.16
CA ASP A 24 -4.97 10.52 17.48
C ASP A 24 -5.34 11.88 16.86
N THR A 25 -4.99 12.98 17.53
CA THR A 25 -5.23 14.34 17.03
C THR A 25 -4.41 14.63 15.77
N VAL A 26 -3.14 14.21 15.76
CA VAL A 26 -2.23 14.34 14.62
C VAL A 26 -2.70 13.43 13.48
N ASN A 27 -3.11 12.20 13.78
CA ASN A 27 -3.62 11.25 12.82
C ASN A 27 -4.84 11.80 12.08
N SER A 28 -5.81 12.33 12.84
CA SER A 28 -7.03 12.93 12.31
C SER A 28 -6.71 14.15 11.44
N TRP A 29 -5.81 15.02 11.89
CA TRP A 29 -5.39 16.20 11.14
C TRP A 29 -4.70 15.87 9.81
N LEU A 30 -3.79 14.88 9.81
CA LEU A 30 -3.13 14.42 8.59
C LEU A 30 -4.11 13.77 7.61
N CYS A 31 -5.07 12.98 8.11
CA CYS A 31 -6.15 12.44 7.26
C CYS A 31 -6.94 13.57 6.57
N VAL A 32 -7.25 14.66 7.28
CA VAL A 32 -7.94 15.83 6.71
C VAL A 32 -7.09 16.49 5.63
N LYS A 33 -5.79 16.74 5.87
CA LYS A 33 -4.88 17.33 4.86
C LYS A 33 -4.82 16.50 3.58
N ILE A 34 -4.65 15.18 3.72
CA ILE A 34 -4.59 14.28 2.55
C ILE A 34 -5.92 14.30 1.80
N GLY A 35 -7.06 14.24 2.52
CA GLY A 35 -8.39 14.32 1.94
C GLY A 35 -8.69 15.67 1.26
N ALA A 36 -8.10 16.77 1.73
CA ALA A 36 -8.24 18.11 1.17
C ALA A 36 -7.38 18.34 -0.09
N GLY A 37 -6.51 17.40 -0.46
CA GLY A 37 -5.59 17.57 -1.59
C GLY A 37 -4.29 18.28 -1.25
N GLU A 38 -3.90 18.34 0.03
CA GLU A 38 -2.64 18.91 0.48
C GLU A 38 -1.54 17.84 0.60
N GLN A 39 -1.39 17.00 -0.43
CA GLN A 39 -0.47 15.85 -0.40
C GLN A 39 0.96 16.25 -0.07
N ASN A 40 1.51 17.27 -0.74
CA ASN A 40 2.88 17.72 -0.52
C ASN A 40 3.15 18.13 0.94
N VAL A 41 2.21 18.82 1.58
CA VAL A 41 2.33 19.26 2.97
C VAL A 41 2.22 18.06 3.91
N ALA A 42 1.26 17.17 3.66
CA ALA A 42 1.05 15.97 4.48
C ALA A 42 2.23 15.00 4.39
N ILE A 43 2.77 14.75 3.19
CA ILE A 43 3.94 13.89 2.98
C ILE A 43 5.14 14.44 3.73
N ARG A 44 5.44 15.74 3.61
CA ARG A 44 6.56 16.36 4.33
C ARG A 44 6.43 16.19 5.84
N GLU A 45 5.26 16.51 6.39
CA GLU A 45 5.00 16.37 7.83
C GLU A 45 5.12 14.91 8.29
N LEU A 46 4.66 13.95 7.49
CA LEU A 46 4.84 12.52 7.77
C LEU A 46 6.32 12.13 7.79
N LEU A 47 7.11 12.57 6.81
CA LEU A 47 8.56 12.28 6.75
C LEU A 47 9.32 12.86 7.93
N GLU A 48 9.00 14.09 8.34
CA GLU A 48 9.56 14.72 9.55
C GLU A 48 9.24 13.89 10.80
N ARG A 49 8.02 13.36 10.90
CA ARG A 49 7.61 12.50 12.02
C ARG A 49 8.31 11.14 11.99
N PHE A 50 8.57 10.56 10.82
CA PHE A 50 9.38 9.34 10.70
C PHE A 50 10.78 9.55 11.27
N VAL A 51 11.43 10.66 10.89
CA VAL A 51 12.76 11.02 11.41
C VAL A 51 12.71 11.32 12.91
N GLY A 52 11.75 12.14 13.35
CA GLY A 52 11.60 12.56 14.74
C GLY A 52 11.31 11.41 15.72
N ASN A 53 10.54 10.40 15.29
CA ASN A 53 10.25 9.21 16.10
C ASN A 53 11.28 8.08 15.89
N GLY A 54 12.25 8.24 14.99
CA GLY A 54 13.19 7.18 14.62
C GLY A 54 12.49 5.94 14.03
N ALA A 55 11.29 6.12 13.48
CA ALA A 55 10.47 5.04 12.93
C ALA A 55 11.04 4.55 11.60
N THR A 56 10.83 3.27 11.30
CA THR A 56 11.31 2.67 10.06
C THR A 56 10.27 2.80 8.95
N LEU A 57 10.74 3.23 7.78
CA LEU A 57 9.95 3.25 6.56
C LEU A 57 9.92 1.86 5.92
N PRO A 58 8.75 1.35 5.50
CA PRO A 58 8.66 0.12 4.74
C PRO A 58 9.45 0.19 3.43
N PRO A 59 10.21 -0.85 3.05
CA PRO A 59 11.00 -0.89 1.81
C PRO A 59 10.19 -0.62 0.55
N ALA A 60 8.93 -1.07 0.52
CA ALA A 60 8.01 -0.84 -0.59
C ALA A 60 7.75 0.65 -0.89
N LEU A 61 7.90 1.52 0.11
CA LEU A 61 7.67 2.96 -0.03
C LEU A 61 8.91 3.76 -0.42
N VAL A 62 10.10 3.14 -0.39
CA VAL A 62 11.37 3.83 -0.67
C VAL A 62 11.44 4.31 -2.11
N ALA A 63 10.99 3.51 -3.07
CA ALA A 63 10.96 3.90 -4.48
C ALA A 63 10.03 5.11 -4.70
N SER A 64 8.83 5.08 -4.10
CA SER A 64 7.86 6.17 -4.16
C SER A 64 8.37 7.44 -3.50
N LEU A 65 9.09 7.32 -2.37
CA LEU A 65 9.74 8.46 -1.71
C LEU A 65 10.73 9.17 -2.64
N TRP A 66 11.64 8.41 -3.28
CA TRP A 66 12.60 9.00 -4.21
C TRP A 66 11.93 9.55 -5.48
N ALA A 67 10.89 8.89 -5.99
CA ALA A 67 10.12 9.38 -7.12
C ALA A 67 9.42 10.72 -6.81
N TRP A 68 8.88 10.87 -5.59
CA TRP A 68 8.27 12.10 -5.12
C TRP A 68 9.31 13.22 -4.93
N ILE A 69 10.45 12.94 -4.28
CA ILE A 69 11.56 13.91 -4.10
C ILE A 69 12.12 14.39 -5.45
N ASN A 70 12.21 13.50 -6.44
CA ASN A 70 12.66 13.86 -7.78
C ASN A 70 11.71 14.85 -8.49
N GLY A 71 10.48 15.06 -7.99
CA GLY A 71 9.60 16.14 -8.44
C GLY A 71 10.07 17.54 -8.05
N PHE A 72 11.01 17.65 -7.10
CA PHE A 72 11.53 18.90 -6.57
C PHE A 72 12.90 19.29 -7.15
N VAL A 73 13.40 18.58 -8.17
CA VAL A 73 14.71 18.88 -8.77
C VAL A 73 14.76 20.33 -9.30
N GLY A 74 15.76 21.09 -8.87
CA GLY A 74 15.94 22.50 -9.19
C GLY A 74 15.16 23.47 -8.29
N SER A 75 14.42 22.98 -7.30
CA SER A 75 13.74 23.82 -6.29
C SER A 75 14.62 24.05 -5.07
N ASP A 76 14.35 25.13 -4.33
CA ASP A 76 15.02 25.44 -3.07
C ASP A 76 14.82 24.33 -2.01
N GLU A 77 13.72 23.59 -2.11
CA GLU A 77 13.37 22.50 -1.18
C GLU A 77 14.10 21.18 -1.46
N GLU A 78 14.72 21.01 -2.63
CA GLU A 78 15.36 19.76 -3.07
C GLU A 78 16.35 19.22 -2.04
N THR A 79 17.28 20.09 -1.62
CA THR A 79 18.35 19.73 -0.68
C THR A 79 17.79 19.30 0.66
N ALA A 80 16.83 20.07 1.20
CA ALA A 80 16.21 19.77 2.48
C ALA A 80 15.45 18.43 2.46
N LEU A 81 14.75 18.13 1.36
CA LEU A 81 14.00 16.88 1.21
C LEU A 81 14.92 15.67 1.03
N ARG A 82 16.01 15.79 0.28
CA ARG A 82 17.02 14.72 0.18
C ARG A 82 17.68 14.43 1.51
N ASP A 83 18.08 15.47 2.24
CA ASP A 83 18.67 15.30 3.58
C ASP A 83 17.69 14.67 4.56
N LEU A 84 16.39 14.98 4.44
CA LEU A 84 15.35 14.36 5.24
C LEU A 84 15.23 12.86 4.90
N ALA A 85 15.22 12.51 3.62
CA ALA A 85 15.12 11.12 3.16
C ALA A 85 16.30 10.25 3.59
N VAL A 86 17.53 10.78 3.55
CA VAL A 86 18.74 10.05 4.00
C VAL A 86 18.69 9.75 5.50
N ARG A 87 18.01 10.58 6.29
CA ARG A 87 17.85 10.38 7.75
C ARG A 87 16.78 9.34 8.09
N ILE A 88 15.90 8.99 7.17
CA ILE A 88 14.85 7.99 7.40
C ILE A 88 15.48 6.60 7.43
N ARG A 89 15.18 5.85 8.49
CA ARG A 89 15.59 4.45 8.61
C ARG A 89 14.69 3.59 7.73
N VAL A 90 15.26 2.70 6.94
CA VAL A 90 14.48 1.73 6.15
C VAL A 90 14.40 0.43 6.94
N ALA A 91 13.19 -0.14 7.07
CA ALA A 91 13.04 -1.45 7.71
C ALA A 91 13.81 -2.48 6.90
N GLN A 92 14.70 -3.25 7.54
CA GLN A 92 15.36 -4.34 6.85
C GLN A 92 14.32 -5.44 6.62
N THR A 93 14.15 -5.87 5.37
CA THR A 93 13.52 -7.18 5.14
C THR A 93 14.49 -8.20 5.72
N SER A 94 14.21 -8.69 6.92
CA SER A 94 14.82 -9.93 7.38
C SER A 94 14.40 -11.00 6.39
N HIS A 95 15.24 -11.23 5.39
CA HIS A 95 15.15 -12.38 4.53
C HIS A 95 15.46 -13.56 5.45
N LEU A 96 14.43 -14.08 6.13
CA LEU A 96 14.48 -15.41 6.71
C LEU A 96 14.74 -16.31 5.51
N SER A 97 16.00 -16.68 5.32
CA SER A 97 16.36 -17.77 4.42
C SER A 97 15.44 -18.95 4.80
N PRO A 98 14.73 -19.56 3.84
CA PRO A 98 14.02 -20.79 4.15
C PRO A 98 15.06 -21.77 4.72
N PRO A 99 14.75 -22.54 5.80
CA PRO A 99 15.63 -23.59 6.23
C PRO A 99 15.78 -24.56 5.05
N VAL A 100 16.95 -24.55 4.43
CA VAL A 100 17.33 -25.56 3.44
C VAL A 100 17.53 -26.85 4.24
N HIS A 101 16.46 -27.63 4.38
CA HIS A 101 16.57 -29.02 4.78
C HIS A 101 17.04 -29.78 3.54
N GLU A 102 18.34 -30.08 3.47
CA GLU A 102 18.99 -30.82 2.38
C GLU A 102 18.63 -32.32 2.33
N ASP A 103 17.49 -32.77 2.86
CA ASP A 103 17.16 -34.21 2.86
C ASP A 103 15.65 -34.50 2.88
N ASP A 104 14.90 -33.97 1.91
CA ASP A 104 13.51 -34.43 1.70
C ASP A 104 13.15 -34.49 0.20
N PRO A 105 13.05 -35.70 -0.40
CA PRO A 105 12.46 -35.86 -1.71
C PRO A 105 10.95 -36.01 -1.54
N GLU A 106 10.17 -35.05 -2.03
CA GLU A 106 9.00 -35.27 -2.91
C GLU A 106 8.18 -33.97 -3.02
N VAL A 107 8.34 -33.30 -4.16
CA VAL A 107 7.50 -32.18 -4.56
C VAL A 107 6.12 -32.74 -4.93
N ALA A 108 5.23 -32.85 -3.93
CA ALA A 108 3.81 -33.08 -4.18
C ALA A 108 3.20 -31.82 -4.81
N GLN A 109 3.19 -31.79 -6.14
CA GLN A 109 2.50 -30.77 -6.92
C GLN A 109 1.02 -30.75 -6.55
N LEU A 110 0.61 -29.73 -5.80
CA LEU A 110 -0.79 -29.43 -5.55
C LEU A 110 -1.43 -28.93 -6.85
N ILE A 111 -1.93 -29.87 -7.65
CA ILE A 111 -2.80 -29.56 -8.79
C ILE A 111 -4.08 -28.91 -8.24
N PRO A 112 -4.47 -27.71 -8.70
CA PRO A 112 -5.73 -27.11 -8.30
C PRO A 112 -6.87 -27.97 -8.85
N ARG A 113 -7.52 -28.73 -7.97
CA ARG A 113 -8.78 -29.39 -8.32
C ARG A 113 -9.86 -28.32 -8.46
N ARG A 114 -10.13 -27.97 -9.72
CA ARG A 114 -11.31 -27.22 -10.11
C ARG A 114 -12.54 -28.03 -9.69
N SER A 115 -13.22 -27.61 -8.63
CA SER A 115 -14.48 -28.22 -8.21
C SER A 115 -15.55 -27.92 -9.24
N GLU A 116 -15.82 -28.88 -10.11
CA GLU A 116 -17.01 -28.89 -10.95
C GLU A 116 -18.20 -29.33 -10.09
N ARG A 117 -18.80 -28.42 -9.32
CA ARG A 117 -20.13 -28.65 -8.75
C ARG A 117 -20.86 -27.36 -8.38
N ALA A 118 -21.59 -26.84 -9.35
CA ALA A 118 -22.88 -26.20 -9.11
C ALA A 118 -23.73 -26.34 -10.38
N GLU A 119 -24.24 -27.56 -10.59
CA GLU A 119 -25.41 -27.78 -11.46
C GLU A 119 -26.53 -26.86 -10.97
N ARG A 120 -26.74 -25.75 -11.67
CA ARG A 120 -27.98 -24.98 -11.53
C ARG A 120 -29.09 -25.85 -12.11
N LYS A 121 -29.85 -26.49 -11.21
CA LYS A 121 -31.07 -27.22 -11.54
C LYS A 121 -31.97 -26.33 -12.40
N HIS A 122 -32.26 -26.83 -13.58
CA HIS A 122 -33.28 -26.35 -14.49
C HIS A 122 -34.63 -26.37 -13.76
N MET A 123 -35.16 -25.21 -13.37
CA MET A 123 -36.52 -25.08 -12.86
C MET A 123 -37.38 -24.58 -14.01
N GLN A 124 -38.01 -25.54 -14.69
CA GLN A 124 -38.92 -25.35 -15.80
C GLN A 124 -40.18 -24.66 -15.28
N PHE A 125 -40.33 -23.36 -15.55
CA PHE A 125 -41.61 -22.67 -15.39
C PHE A 125 -42.53 -23.11 -16.54
N SER A 126 -43.50 -23.96 -16.23
CA SER A 126 -44.62 -24.25 -17.13
C SER A 126 -45.54 -23.03 -17.14
N ALA A 127 -45.57 -22.31 -18.26
CA ALA A 127 -46.63 -21.35 -18.55
C ALA A 127 -47.80 -22.12 -19.19
N ALA A 128 -48.80 -22.46 -18.37
CA ALA A 128 -50.13 -22.74 -18.86
C ALA A 128 -50.86 -21.40 -19.00
N VAL A 129 -51.00 -20.92 -20.24
CA VAL A 129 -52.01 -19.91 -20.58
C VAL A 129 -53.19 -20.68 -21.16
N ASP A 130 -54.19 -20.87 -20.30
CA ASP A 130 -55.57 -21.15 -20.67
C ASP A 130 -56.20 -19.77 -20.93
N GLU A 131 -56.45 -19.44 -22.19
CA GLU A 131 -57.30 -18.30 -22.52
C GLU A 131 -58.43 -18.78 -23.43
N ARG A 132 -59.58 -19.00 -22.80
CA ARG A 132 -60.87 -19.09 -23.47
C ARG A 132 -61.11 -17.82 -24.29
N ARG A 133 -61.44 -17.99 -25.57
CA ARG A 133 -62.65 -17.40 -26.15
C ARG A 133 -63.08 -18.09 -27.43
#